data_AF-A0A357J167-F1
#
_entry.id   AF-A0A357J167-F1
#
_cell.length_a   1.000
_cell.length_b   1.000
_cell.length_c   1.000
_cell.angle_alpha   90.00
_cell.angle_beta   90.00
_cell.angle_gamma   90.00
#
_symmetry.space_group_name_H-M   'P 1'
#
loop_
_entity.id
_entity.type
_entity.pdbx_description
1 polymer ?
#
loop_
_entity_poly.entity_id
_entity_poly.type
_entity_poly.pdbx_seq_one_letter_code
_entity_poly.pdbx_strand_id
1 'polypeptide(L)'
;MALPVQRLNEKLEGEMEFKRKKYSVPFALPGDLVQFRILRKGRKSKFQVVHIEKAENPPEGIQLSAQSGCQHAGICGGCRARHLEYDFQWKWK
;
A
#
# COMPACT_ATOMS: atom_id res chain seq x y z
N MET A 1 6.19 -9.70 -12.17
CA MET A 1 7.26 -9.42 -11.19
C MET A 1 6.57 -9.06 -9.88
N ALA A 2 6.99 -9.67 -8.77
CA ALA A 2 6.49 -9.38 -7.43
C ALA A 2 7.65 -8.83 -6.59
N LEU A 3 7.39 -7.83 -5.76
CA LEU A 3 8.36 -7.32 -4.78
C LEU A 3 7.67 -7.07 -3.44
N PRO A 4 8.36 -7.31 -2.32
CA PRO A 4 7.84 -7.00 -1.00
C PRO A 4 7.79 -5.49 -0.78
N VAL A 5 6.74 -5.03 -0.10
CA VAL A 5 6.69 -3.70 0.48
C VAL A 5 7.63 -3.65 1.68
N GLN A 6 8.43 -2.59 1.75
CA GLN A 6 9.50 -2.48 2.75
C GLN A 6 9.05 -1.71 3.99
N ARG A 7 8.21 -0.69 3.82
CA ARG A 7 7.78 0.21 4.91
C ARG A 7 6.51 0.95 4.55
N LEU A 8 5.90 1.62 5.52
CA LEU A 8 4.87 2.63 5.27
C LEU A 8 5.49 4.02 5.11
N ASN A 9 4.92 4.84 4.24
CA ASN A 9 5.28 6.25 4.09
C ASN A 9 4.48 7.15 5.06
N GLU A 10 4.74 8.46 5.03
CA GLU A 10 4.02 9.47 5.84
C GLU A 10 2.51 9.54 5.55
N LYS A 11 2.08 9.00 4.41
CA LYS A 11 0.66 8.93 3.99
C LYS A 11 0.02 7.59 4.34
N LEU A 12 0.71 6.73 5.08
CA LEU A 12 0.26 5.38 5.44
C LEU A 12 0.01 4.48 4.21
N GLU A 13 0.80 4.68 3.15
CA GLU A 13 0.83 3.80 1.97
C GLU A 13 2.10 2.96 2.02
N GLY A 14 2.03 1.73 1.51
CA GLY A 14 3.19 0.86 1.37
C GLY A 14 4.20 1.45 0.40
N GLU A 15 5.45 1.56 0.80
CA GLU A 15 6.55 2.01 -0.04
C GLU A 15 7.43 0.82 -0.45
N MET A 16 7.71 0.74 -1.75
CA MET A 16 8.63 -0.22 -2.33
C MET A 16 9.63 0.49 -3.26
N GLU A 17 10.84 -0.04 -3.36
CA GLU A 17 11.86 0.46 -4.27
C GLU A 17 12.05 -0.49 -5.46
N PHE A 18 12.08 0.07 -6.67
CA PHE A 18 12.45 -0.67 -7.88
C PHE A 18 13.29 0.21 -8.81
N LYS A 19 14.43 -0.32 -9.28
CA LYS A 19 15.38 0.40 -10.15
C LYS A 19 15.77 1.80 -9.61
N ARG A 20 16.07 1.89 -8.30
CA ARG A 20 16.40 3.15 -7.58
C ARG A 20 15.29 4.21 -7.62
N LYS A 21 14.04 3.81 -7.88
CA LYS A 21 12.86 4.66 -7.79
C LYS A 21 11.92 4.12 -6.72
N LYS A 22 11.37 5.02 -5.91
CA LYS A 22 10.38 4.70 -4.89
C LYS A 22 8.98 4.73 -5.51
N TYR A 23 8.17 3.75 -5.15
CA TYR A 23 6.78 3.62 -5.57
C TYR A 23 5.90 3.45 -4.33
N SER A 24 4.87 4.29 -4.24
CA SER A 24 3.83 4.15 -3.22
C SER A 24 2.71 3.26 -3.74
N VAL A 25 2.30 2.30 -2.93
CA VAL A 25 1.25 1.33 -3.19
C VAL A 25 0.18 1.49 -2.11
N PRO A 26 -0.98 2.09 -2.45
CA PRO A 26 -2.09 2.24 -1.52
C PRO A 26 -2.58 0.88 -1.00
N PHE A 27 -2.99 0.83 0.26
CA PHE A 27 -3.53 -0.36 0.94
C PHE A 27 -2.55 -1.53 1.11
N ALA A 28 -1.29 -1.39 0.66
CA ALA A 28 -0.26 -2.38 0.89
C ALA A 28 0.48 -2.09 2.19
N LEU A 29 0.77 -3.13 2.95
CA LEU A 29 1.51 -3.08 4.20
C LEU A 29 2.90 -3.69 4.00
N PRO A 30 3.88 -3.36 4.86
CA PRO A 30 5.18 -4.00 4.82
C PRO A 30 5.02 -5.52 4.90
N GLY A 31 5.80 -6.26 4.12
CA GLY A 31 5.66 -7.72 3.97
C GLY A 31 4.69 -8.16 2.87
N ASP A 32 3.74 -7.31 2.43
CA ASP A 32 2.88 -7.65 1.29
C ASP A 32 3.71 -7.78 0.00
N LEU A 33 3.40 -8.79 -0.81
CA LEU A 33 4.02 -9.03 -2.11
C LEU A 33 3.19 -8.33 -3.21
N VAL A 34 3.76 -7.28 -3.78
CA VAL A 34 3.09 -6.49 -4.82
C VAL A 34 3.54 -6.94 -6.20
N GLN A 35 2.61 -7.48 -6.97
CA GLN A 35 2.79 -7.75 -8.40
C GLN A 35 2.49 -6.49 -9.20
N PHE A 36 3.44 -6.05 -10.02
CA PHE A 36 3.30 -4.81 -10.78
C PHE A 36 3.84 -4.93 -12.22
N ARG A 37 3.41 -3.98 -13.05
CA ARG A 37 3.90 -3.74 -14.41
C ARG A 37 4.29 -2.27 -14.55
N ILE A 38 5.38 -2.02 -15.26
CA ILE A 38 5.77 -0.66 -15.64
C ILE A 38 5.42 -0.46 -17.11
N LEU A 39 4.39 0.34 -17.35
CA LEU A 39 3.96 0.71 -18.69
C LEU A 39 4.73 1.95 -19.12
N ARG A 40 5.46 1.87 -20.22
CA ARG A 40 6.12 3.05 -20.80
C ARG A 40 5.16 3.73 -21.78
N LYS A 41 4.80 4.99 -21.50
CA LYS A 41 4.02 5.83 -22.40
C LYS A 41 4.88 7.04 -22.80
N GLY A 42 5.62 6.89 -23.89
CA GLY A 42 6.61 7.86 -24.36
C GLY A 42 7.76 8.06 -23.37
N ARG A 43 7.99 9.30 -22.92
CA ARG A 43 9.01 9.65 -21.92
C ARG A 43 8.59 9.34 -20.47
N LYS A 44 7.31 9.04 -20.20
CA LYS A 44 6.79 8.77 -18.86
C LYS A 44 6.63 7.27 -18.64
N SER A 45 7.04 6.79 -17.47
CA SER A 45 6.76 5.43 -16.99
C SER A 45 5.58 5.48 -16.02
N LYS A 46 4.53 4.70 -16.28
CA LYS A 46 3.41 4.50 -15.36
C LYS A 46 3.63 3.19 -14.60
N PHE A 47 3.63 3.28 -13.28
CA PHE A 47 3.59 2.12 -12.41
C PHE A 47 2.15 1.65 -12.28
N GLN A 48 1.90 0.37 -12.56
CA GLN A 48 0.58 -0.24 -12.43
C GLN A 48 0.69 -1.47 -11.54
N VAL A 49 -0.06 -1.45 -10.45
CA VAL A 49 -0.25 -2.64 -9.60
C VAL A 49 -1.22 -3.57 -10.31
N VAL A 50 -0.85 -4.84 -10.40
CA VAL A 50 -1.67 -5.91 -10.98
C VAL A 50 -2.37 -6.68 -9.87
N HIS A 51 -1.63 -7.04 -8.83
CA HIS A 51 -2.14 -7.80 -7.70
C HIS A 51 -1.31 -7.52 -6.44
N ILE A 52 -1.93 -7.60 -5.27
CA ILE A 52 -1.26 -7.49 -3.97
C ILE A 52 -1.57 -8.79 -3.24
N GLU A 53 -0.55 -9.61 -3.03
CA GLU A 53 -0.63 -10.80 -2.21
C GLU A 53 -0.33 -10.40 -0.77
N LYS A 54 -1.31 -10.61 0.11
CA LYS A 54 -1.24 -10.20 1.51
C LYS A 54 -0.35 -11.15 2.30
N ALA A 55 0.55 -10.60 3.10
CA ALA A 55 1.29 -11.41 4.07
C ALA A 55 0.31 -12.01 5.09
N GLU A 56 0.53 -13.27 5.48
CA GLU A 56 -0.33 -13.98 6.45
C GLU A 56 -0.37 -13.27 7.80
N ASN A 57 0.74 -12.63 8.18
CA ASN A 57 0.83 -11.82 9.39
C ASN A 57 1.21 -10.39 9.03
N PRO A 58 0.38 -9.38 9.36
CA PRO A 58 0.84 -8.00 9.30
C PRO A 58 2.05 -7.81 10.22
N PRO A 59 3.00 -6.95 9.85
CA PRO A 59 4.18 -6.65 10.66
C PRO A 59 3.81 -6.24 12.09
N GLU A 60 4.68 -6.57 13.04
CA GLU A 60 4.54 -6.15 14.44
C GLU A 60 4.31 -4.64 14.53
N GLY A 61 3.24 -4.25 15.23
CA GLY A 61 2.87 -2.86 15.46
C GLY A 61 1.85 -2.27 14.48
N ILE A 62 1.51 -2.95 13.38
CA ILE A 62 0.44 -2.50 12.46
C ILE A 62 -0.90 -3.08 12.89
N GLN A 63 -1.82 -2.22 13.34
CA GLN A 63 -3.17 -2.62 13.70
C GLN A 63 -4.13 -2.43 12.52
N LEU A 64 -4.77 -3.51 12.10
CA LEU A 64 -5.76 -3.52 11.02
C LEU A 64 -7.13 -3.13 11.58
N SER A 65 -7.84 -2.26 10.88
CA SER A 65 -9.21 -1.89 11.26
C SER A 65 -10.19 -3.01 10.87
N ALA A 66 -10.96 -3.51 11.84
CA ALA A 66 -12.04 -4.48 11.60
C ALA A 66 -13.28 -3.86 10.94
N GLN A 67 -13.39 -2.52 10.89
CA GLN A 67 -14.58 -1.82 10.41
C GLN A 67 -14.35 -1.14 9.06
N SER A 68 -14.55 -1.89 7.97
CA SER A 68 -14.72 -1.32 6.62
C SER A 68 -16.12 -0.69 6.50
N GLY A 69 -16.45 0.28 7.34
CA GLY A 69 -17.77 0.93 7.37
C GLY A 69 -18.14 1.73 6.12
N CYS A 70 -17.28 1.78 5.09
CA CYS A 70 -17.54 2.44 3.83
C CYS A 70 -17.62 1.41 2.70
N GLN A 71 -18.76 1.34 2.03
CA GLN A 71 -19.01 0.45 0.89
C GLN A 71 -18.12 0.78 -0.34
N HIS A 72 -17.51 1.96 -0.36
CA HIS A 72 -16.63 2.42 -1.45
C HIS A 72 -15.14 2.30 -1.13
N ALA A 73 -14.77 1.69 0.00
CA ALA A 73 -13.37 1.50 0.38
C ALA A 73 -12.60 0.78 -0.74
N GLY A 74 -11.47 1.34 -1.17
CA GLY A 74 -10.68 0.83 -2.30
C GLY A 74 -11.14 1.27 -3.69
N ILE A 75 -12.30 1.93 -3.83
CA ILE A 75 -12.88 2.32 -5.13
C ILE A 75 -12.86 3.85 -5.31
N CYS A 76 -13.37 4.61 -4.32
CA CYS A 76 -13.56 6.06 -4.47
C CYS A 76 -12.28 6.90 -4.26
N GLY A 77 -11.21 6.30 -3.72
CA GLY A 77 -9.95 6.99 -3.42
C GLY A 77 -10.00 7.98 -2.24
N GLY A 78 -11.17 8.19 -1.61
CA GLY A 78 -11.33 9.14 -0.50
C GLY A 78 -10.71 8.65 0.82
N CYS A 79 -10.73 7.35 1.07
CA CYS A 79 -10.26 6.76 2.32
C CYS A 79 -8.97 5.96 2.11
N ARG A 80 -7.80 6.60 2.31
CA ARG A 80 -6.48 5.96 2.13
C ARG A 80 -6.05 5.06 3.29
N ALA A 81 -6.17 5.55 4.52
CA ALA A 81 -5.70 4.85 5.72
C ALA A 81 -6.78 4.03 6.44
N ARG A 82 -8.00 3.94 5.91
CA ARG A 82 -9.15 3.30 6.58
C ARG A 82 -8.95 1.82 6.91
N HIS A 83 -8.05 1.15 6.20
CA HIS A 83 -7.64 -0.23 6.45
C HIS A 83 -6.79 -0.38 7.73
N LEU A 84 -6.32 0.72 8.30
CA LEU A 84 -5.56 0.78 9.54
C LEU A 84 -6.46 1.27 10.68
N GLU A 85 -6.22 0.75 11.88
CA GLU A 85 -6.89 1.18 13.10
C GLU A 85 -6.62 2.65 13.39
N TYR A 86 -7.60 3.35 13.95
CA TYR A 86 -7.52 4.80 14.14
C TYR A 86 -6.37 5.20 15.08
N ASP A 87 -6.19 4.48 16.20
CA ASP A 87 -5.08 4.70 17.13
C ASP A 87 -3.71 4.56 16.48
N PHE A 88 -3.57 3.61 15.55
CA PHE A 88 -2.33 3.46 14.78
C PHE A 88 -2.08 4.69 13.89
N GLN A 89 -3.13 5.23 13.25
CA GLN A 89 -2.99 6.43 12.41
C GLN A 89 -2.50 7.65 13.22
N TRP A 90 -2.93 7.81 14.47
CA TRP A 90 -2.46 8.88 15.35
C TRP A 90 -1.02 8.69 15.80
N LYS A 91 -0.62 7.48 16.16
CA LYS A 91 0.76 7.18 16.55
C LYS A 91 1.76 7.41 15.42
N TRP A 92 1.31 7.29 14.18
CA TRP A 92 2.15 7.44 12.99
C TRP A 92 2.30 8.90 12.52
N LYS A 93 1.48 9.81 13.06
CA LYS A 93 1.44 11.23 12.67
C LYS A 93 2.20 12.09 13.67
#